data_AF-A0A359H6S9-F1
#
_entry.id   AF-A0A359H6S9-F1
#
_cell.length_a   1.000
_cell.length_b   1.000
_cell.length_c   1.000
_cell.angle_alpha   90.00
_cell.angle_beta   90.00
_cell.angle_gamma   90.00
#
_symmetry.space_group_name_H-M   'P 1'
#
loop_
_entity.id
_entity.type
_entity.pdbx_description
1 polymer ?
#
loop_
_entity_poly.entity_id
_entity_poly.type
_entity_poly.pdbx_seq_one_letter_code
_entity_poly.pdbx_strand_id
1 'polypeptide(L)' 'FSLFKTVIGQRQVDKKSNEITAFKPHLKPMDLEGRVGAADAMHTQVEHARFIVEDKKADYVFPVKL' A
#
# COMPACT_ATOMS: atom_id res chain seq x y z
N PHE A 1 -7.15 -21.06 15.72
CA PHE A 1 -6.10 -20.43 14.90
C PHE A 1 -6.63 -19.15 14.27
N SER A 2 -6.65 -18.05 15.03
CA SER A 2 -6.90 -16.70 14.50
C SER A 2 -5.98 -15.79 15.29
N LEU A 3 -4.81 -15.50 14.73
CA LEU A 3 -3.89 -14.50 15.25
C LEU A 3 -3.94 -13.34 14.26
N PHE A 4 -4.61 -12.26 14.67
CA PHE A 4 -4.54 -10.91 14.08
C PHE A 4 -5.07 -10.73 12.63
N LYS A 5 -6.38 -10.88 12.42
CA LYS A 5 -7.05 -10.24 11.27
C LYS A 5 -7.77 -8.97 11.71
N THR A 6 -7.04 -7.85 11.73
CA THR A 6 -7.63 -6.51 11.92
C THR A 6 -7.51 -5.74 10.62
N VAL A 7 -8.65 -5.27 10.10
CA VAL A 7 -8.69 -4.39 8.93
C VAL A 7 -8.72 -2.95 9.43
N ILE A 8 -7.63 -2.21 9.22
CA ILE A 8 -7.50 -0.80 9.64
C ILE A 8 -8.03 0.19 8.60
N GLY A 9 -8.28 -0.27 7.38
CA GLY A 9 -8.82 0.54 6.31
C GLY A 9 -9.24 -0.33 5.14
N GLN A 10 -10.34 0.07 4.50
CA GLN A 10 -10.80 -0.49 3.24
C GLN A 10 -11.38 0.65 2.40
N ARG A 11 -11.12 0.63 1.09
CA ARG A 11 -11.66 1.61 0.16
C ARG A 11 -12.20 0.90 -1.07
N GLN A 12 -13.42 1.23 -1.46
CA GLN A 12 -13.99 0.75 -2.70
C GLN A 12 -13.37 1.49 -3.89
N VAL A 13 -12.95 0.73 -4.90
CA VAL A 13 -12.43 1.24 -6.17
C VAL A 13 -13.60 1.46 -7.13
N ASP A 14 -13.59 2.60 -7.83
CA ASP A 14 -14.61 2.92 -8.82
C ASP A 14 -14.55 1.96 -10.02
N LYS A 15 -15.69 1.70 -10.66
CA LYS A 15 -15.80 0.77 -11.81
C LYS A 15 -14.91 1.12 -13.00
N LYS A 16 -14.53 2.40 -13.16
CA LYS A 16 -13.65 2.86 -14.24
C LYS A 16 -12.19 3.05 -13.79
N SER A 17 -11.87 2.70 -12.54
CA SER A 17 -10.55 2.83 -11.93
C SER A 17 -9.98 1.47 -11.52
N ASN A 18 -8.77 1.44 -10.96
CA ASN A 18 -8.10 0.23 -10.52
C ASN A 18 -7.40 0.40 -9.16
N GLU A 19 -7.03 -0.72 -8.54
CA GLU A 19 -6.38 -0.77 -7.22
C GLU A 19 -5.02 -0.07 -7.21
N ILE A 20 -4.34 -0.06 -8.35
CA ILE A 20 -3.06 0.64 -8.56
C ILE A 20 -3.23 2.15 -8.27
N THR A 21 -4.18 2.80 -8.94
CA THR A 21 -4.41 4.24 -8.75
C THR A 21 -5.07 4.56 -7.40
N ALA A 22 -5.80 3.60 -6.81
CA ALA A 22 -6.41 3.75 -5.50
C ALA A 22 -5.41 3.60 -4.33
N PHE A 23 -4.21 3.10 -4.57
CA PHE A 23 -3.18 2.82 -3.57
C PHE A 23 -2.79 4.06 -2.75
N LYS A 24 -2.24 5.10 -3.40
CA LYS A 24 -1.81 6.32 -2.70
C LYS A 24 -2.98 7.01 -1.96
N PRO A 25 -4.16 7.22 -2.58
CA PRO A 25 -5.30 7.81 -1.89
C PRO A 25 -5.81 7.01 -0.69
N HIS A 26 -5.62 5.68 -0.69
CA HIS A 26 -6.02 4.83 0.43
C HIS A 26 -5.06 4.94 1.62
N LEU A 27 -3.75 4.98 1.37
CA LEU A 27 -2.72 5.06 2.41
C LEU A 27 -2.50 6.49 2.91
N LYS A 28 -2.89 7.52 2.14
CA LYS A 28 -2.75 8.94 2.52
C LYS A 28 -3.24 9.30 3.93
N PRO A 29 -4.42 8.85 4.42
CA PRO A 29 -4.84 9.13 5.79
C PRO A 29 -4.16 8.27 6.87
N MET A 30 -3.41 7.22 6.50
CA MET A 30 -2.79 6.32 7.47
C MET A 30 -1.45 6.87 7.97
N ASP A 31 -1.21 6.75 9.27
CA ASP A 31 0.10 6.99 9.87
C ASP A 31 0.97 5.74 9.74
N LEU A 32 2.00 5.83 8.90
CA LEU A 32 2.87 4.73 8.52
C LEU A 32 4.34 5.01 8.85
N GLU A 33 4.64 6.13 9.52
CA GLU A 33 6.03 6.50 9.81
C GLU A 33 6.75 5.40 10.59
N GLY A 34 7.94 5.01 10.11
CA GLY A 34 8.74 3.92 10.69
C GLY A 34 8.13 2.52 10.58
N ARG A 35 7.08 2.33 9.76
CA ARG A 35 6.46 1.02 9.52
C ARG A 35 6.98 0.39 8.23
N VAL A 36 7.01 -0.95 8.19
CA VAL A 36 7.22 -1.73 6.96
C VAL A 36 5.87 -2.19 6.40
N GLY A 37 5.61 -1.89 5.13
CA GLY A 37 4.48 -2.41 4.38
C GLY A 37 4.89 -3.51 3.38
N ALA A 38 4.08 -4.55 3.25
CA ALA A 38 4.18 -5.51 2.16
C ALA A 38 2.93 -5.41 1.27
N ALA A 39 3.13 -5.49 -0.04
CA ALA A 39 2.05 -5.51 -1.03
C ALA A 39 2.34 -6.57 -2.08
N ASP A 40 1.34 -6.94 -2.88
CA ASP A 40 1.55 -7.87 -3.98
C ASP A 40 2.34 -7.23 -5.14
N ALA A 41 2.77 -8.07 -6.08
CA ALA A 41 3.66 -7.65 -7.16
C ALA A 41 3.05 -6.62 -8.12
N MET A 42 1.72 -6.50 -8.22
CA MET A 42 1.07 -5.47 -9.03
C MET A 42 1.34 -4.05 -8.51
N HIS A 43 1.68 -3.92 -7.23
CA HIS A 43 2.02 -2.65 -6.60
C HIS A 43 3.50 -2.28 -6.71
N THR A 44 4.34 -3.14 -7.31
CA THR A 44 5.77 -2.88 -7.59
C THR A 44 5.94 -1.79 -8.65
N GLN A 45 5.62 -0.55 -8.26
CA GLN A 45 5.70 0.64 -9.09
C GLN A 45 6.60 1.65 -8.40
N VAL A 46 7.49 2.28 -9.17
CA VAL A 46 8.45 3.28 -8.68
C VAL A 46 7.73 4.39 -7.91
N GLU A 47 6.58 4.82 -8.43
CA GLU A 47 5.76 5.86 -7.82
C GLU A 47 5.17 5.45 -6.46
N HIS A 48 4.88 4.18 -6.23
CA HIS A 48 4.40 3.68 -4.94
C HIS A 48 5.55 3.59 -3.93
N ALA A 49 6.69 3.03 -4.35
CA ALA A 49 7.89 2.96 -3.54
C ALA A 49 8.31 4.37 -3.07
N ARG A 50 8.35 5.32 -4.01
CA ARG A 50 8.66 6.73 -3.72
C ARG A 50 7.69 7.33 -2.71
N PHE A 51 6.39 7.14 -2.90
CA PHE A 51 5.37 7.65 -1.98
C PHE A 51 5.52 7.08 -0.56
N ILE A 52 5.86 5.79 -0.44
CA ILE A 52 6.05 5.15 0.88
C ILE A 52 7.27 5.73 1.60
N VAL A 53 8.40 5.89 0.90
CA VAL A 53 9.63 6.39 1.52
C VAL A 53 9.57 7.91 1.75
N GLU A 54 9.21 8.67 0.73
CA GLU A 54 9.32 10.13 0.75
C GLU A 54 8.16 10.80 1.49
N ASP A 55 6.91 10.46 1.17
CA ASP A 55 5.72 11.06 1.78
C ASP A 55 5.35 10.41 3.11
N LYS A 56 5.50 9.09 3.22
CA LYS A 56 5.08 8.32 4.41
C LYS A 56 6.17 8.03 5.41
N LYS A 57 7.45 8.31 5.08
CA LYS A 57 8.60 8.01 5.95
C LYS A 57 8.58 6.57 6.44
N ALA A 58 8.21 5.67 5.54
CA ALA A 58 7.96 4.26 5.78
C ALA A 58 8.82 3.41 4.83
N ASP A 59 8.90 2.13 5.13
CA ASP A 59 9.66 1.15 4.35
C ASP A 59 8.73 0.17 3.63
N TYR A 60 9.22 -0.49 2.58
CA TYR A 60 8.42 -1.43 1.80
C TYR A 60 9.18 -2.72 1.46
N VAL A 61 8.42 -3.80 1.30
CA VAL A 61 8.88 -5.05 0.70
C VAL A 61 7.92 -5.42 -0.43
N PHE A 62 8.38 -5.23 -1.67
CA PHE A 62 7.60 -5.55 -2.86
C PHE A 62 8.20 -6.76 -3.58
N PRO A 63 7.41 -7.81 -3.83
CA PRO A 63 7.89 -8.98 -4.56
C PRO A 63 8.05 -8.65 -6.04
N VAL A 64 9.09 -9.21 -6.65
CA VAL A 64 9.25 -9.23 -8.12
C VAL A 64 8.43 -10.38 -8.67
N LYS A 65 7.62 -10.13 -9.70
CA LYS A 65 6.98 -11.18 -10.48
C LYS A 65 7.82 -11.44 -11.72
N LEU A 66 8.29 -12.68 -11.87
CA LEU A 66 8.89 -13.22 -13.09
C LEU A 66 7.80 -13.65 -14.08
#